data_AF-A0A7W1QWT4-F1
#
_entry.id   AF-A0A7W1QWT4-F1
#
_cell.length_a   1.000
_cell.length_b   1.000
_cell.length_c   1.000
_cell.angle_alpha   90.00
_cell.angle_beta   90.00
_cell.angle_gamma   90.00
#
_symmetry.space_group_name_H-M   'P 1'
#
loop_
_entity.id
_entity.type
_entity.pdbx_description
1 polymer ?
#
loop_
_entity_poly.entity_id
_entity_poly.type
_entity_poly.pdbx_seq_one_letter_code
_entity_poly.pdbx_strand_id
1 'polypeptide(L)' 'SEVRVVPVFLGQGGHVRSDLPRLVEVIAARHPGVSIRVGAPMGEHDAVLDCIAALCVAEIAA' A
#
# COMPACT_ATOMS: atom_id res chain seq x y z
N SER A 1 -4.37 6.60 -20.34
CA SER A 1 -5.10 5.98 -19.22
C SER A 1 -4.24 6.00 -17.97
N GLU A 2 -4.85 6.04 -16.77
CA GLU A 2 -4.12 6.10 -15.49
C GLU A 2 -4.51 4.90 -14.60
N VAL A 3 -3.51 4.33 -13.91
CA VAL A 3 -3.67 3.28 -12.90
C VAL A 3 -3.00 3.72 -11.60
N ARG A 4 -3.72 3.58 -10.48
CA ARG A 4 -3.18 3.85 -9.14
C ARG A 4 -3.10 2.56 -8.35
N VAL A 5 -1.91 2.23 -7.88
CA VAL A 5 -1.62 1.05 -7.07
C VAL A 5 -1.67 1.47 -5.61
N VAL A 6 -2.55 0.83 -4.83
CA VAL A 6 -2.70 1.04 -3.39
C VAL A 6 -2.13 -0.19 -2.67
N PRO A 7 -0.97 -0.08 -1.99
CA PRO A 7 -0.35 -1.21 -1.29
C PRO A 7 -1.11 -1.52 0.01
N VAL A 8 -1.76 -2.68 0.08
CA VAL A 8 -2.45 -3.17 1.29
C VAL A 8 -1.45 -3.85 2.23
N PHE A 9 -0.51 -3.07 2.76
CA PHE A 9 0.47 -3.52 3.74
C PHE A 9 0.44 -2.60 4.96
N LEU A 10 0.52 -3.18 6.16
CA LEU A 10 0.56 -2.42 7.42
C LEU A 10 1.96 -1.88 7.75
N GLY A 11 3.00 -2.32 7.05
CA GLY A 11 4.37 -1.83 7.22
C GLY A 11 5.25 -2.19 6.03
N GLN A 12 6.39 -1.49 5.92
CA GLN A 12 7.36 -1.67 4.83
C GLN A 12 8.26 -2.89 5.08
N GLY A 13 7.77 -4.10 4.80
CA GLY A 13 8.62 -5.28 4.77
C GLY A 13 9.66 -5.20 3.63
N GLY A 14 10.84 -5.81 3.80
CA GLY A 14 11.93 -5.76 2.80
C GLY A 14 11.52 -6.25 1.39
N HIS A 15 10.60 -7.22 1.34
CA HIS A 15 9.99 -7.70 0.10
C HIS A 15 9.13 -6.65 -0.57
N VAL A 16 8.29 -5.92 0.19
CA VAL A 16 7.42 -4.87 -0.36
C VAL A 16 8.24 -3.73 -0.96
N ARG A 17 9.30 -3.30 -0.27
CA ARG A 17 10.16 -2.20 -0.71
C ARG A 17 10.94 -2.50 -1.99
N SER A 18 11.24 -3.77 -2.26
CA SER A 18 12.07 -4.18 -3.40
C SER A 18 11.23 -4.74 -4.56
N ASP A 19 10.21 -5.55 -4.26
CA ASP A 19 9.42 -6.22 -5.27
C ASP A 19 8.38 -5.32 -5.92
N LEU A 20 7.72 -4.45 -5.15
CA LEU A 20 6.66 -3.60 -5.69
C LEU A 20 7.21 -2.61 -6.75
N PRO A 21 8.33 -1.89 -6.52
CA PRO A 21 8.91 -1.04 -7.56
C PRO A 21 9.30 -1.82 -8.81
N ARG A 22 9.95 -2.98 -8.65
CA ARG A 22 10.36 -3.85 -9.76
C ARG A 22 9.17 -4.33 -10.60
N LEU A 23 8.07 -4.73 -9.96
CA LEU A 23 6.86 -5.14 -10.66
C LEU A 23 6.23 -3.96 -11.42
N VAL A 24 6.21 -2.77 -10.82
CA VAL A 24 5.68 -1.56 -11.46
C VAL A 24 6.50 -1.17 -12.69
N GLU A 25 7.83 -1.25 -12.62
CA GLU A 25 8.72 -1.02 -13.77
C GLU A 25 8.44 -1.99 -14.93
N VAL A 26 8.28 -3.27 -14.63
CA VAL A 26 7.96 -4.29 -15.64
C VAL A 26 6.62 -3.99 -16.33
N ILE A 27 5.60 -3.57 -15.58
CA ILE A 27 4.29 -3.24 -16.15
C ILE A 27 4.38 -1.94 -16.97
N ALA A 28 5.09 -0.93 -16.48
CA ALA A 28 5.29 0.32 -17.19
C ALA A 28 5.99 0.11 -18.55
N ALA A 29 7.01 -0.76 -18.59
CA ALA A 29 7.69 -1.13 -19.83
C ALA A 29 6.78 -1.86 -20.84
N ARG A 30 5.85 -2.69 -20.34
CA ARG A 30 4.87 -3.41 -21.19
C ARG A 30 3.74 -2.51 -21.69
N HIS A 31 3.48 -1.39 -21.02
CA HIS A 31 2.36 -0.49 -21.33
C HIS A 31 2.76 0.99 -21.33
N PRO A 32 3.52 1.47 -22.34
CA PRO A 32 4.08 2.83 -22.36
C PRO A 32 3.04 3.96 -22.35
N GLY A 33 1.79 3.70 -22.76
CA GLY A 33 0.69 4.67 -22.77
C GLY A 33 -0.11 4.74 -21.46
N VAL A 34 0.27 3.96 -20.45
CA VAL A 34 -0.41 3.89 -19.16
C VAL A 34 0.46 4.55 -18.09
N SER A 35 -0.08 5.60 -17.46
CA SER A 35 0.56 6.19 -16.27
C SER A 35 0.26 5.32 -15.06
N ILE A 36 1.29 4.85 -14.37
CA ILE A 36 1.17 4.03 -13.15
C ILE A 36 1.72 4.83 -11.98
N ARG A 37 0.91 5.00 -10.92
CA ARG A 37 1.34 5.65 -9.68
C ARG A 37 1.14 4.74 -8.48
N VAL A 38 2.16 4.65 -7.64
CA VAL A 38 2.13 3.86 -6.39
C VAL A 38 1.89 4.81 -5.22
N GLY A 39 0.88 4.51 -4.40
CA GLY A 39 0.63 5.23 -3.15
C GLY A 39 1.52 4.75 -2.00
N ALA A 40 1.43 5.44 -0.86
CA ALA A 40 2.02 4.94 0.38
C ALA A 40 1.32 3.64 0.83
N PRO A 41 2.00 2.74 1.58
CA PRO A 41 1.36 1.58 2.19
C PRO A 41 0.21 1.97 3.11
N MET A 42 -0.86 1.17 3.14
CA MET A 42 -2.04 1.42 3.98
C MET A 42 -1.71 1.63 5.46
N GLY A 43 -0.68 0.97 6.00
CA GLY A 43 -0.26 1.15 7.39
C GLY A 43 0.28 2.54 7.73
N GLU A 44 0.59 3.37 6.74
CA GLU A 44 1.02 4.76 6.94
C GLU A 44 -0.15 5.76 6.88
N HIS A 45 -1.39 5.28 6.66
CA HIS A 45 -2.57 6.14 6.64
C HIS A 45 -3.19 6.31 8.03
N ASP A 46 -3.38 7.55 8.46
CA ASP A 46 -3.97 7.89 9.76
C ASP A 46 -5.29 7.15 10.03
N ALA A 47 -6.20 7.12 9.04
CA ALA A 47 -7.48 6.42 9.19
C ALA A 47 -7.34 4.90 9.45
N VAL A 48 -6.28 4.27 8.94
CA VAL A 48 -5.98 2.86 9.21
C VAL A 48 -5.43 2.70 10.62
N LEU A 49 -4.52 3.59 11.03
CA LEU A 49 -3.97 3.60 12.38
C LEU A 49 -5.06 3.83 13.43
N ASP A 50 -5.96 4.79 13.20
CA ASP A 50 -7.12 5.07 14.05
C ASP A 50 -8.05 3.85 14.18
N CYS A 51 -8.30 3.15 13.07
CA CYS A 51 -9.10 1.93 13.06
C CYS A 51 -8.44 0.82 13.89
N ILE A 52 -7.13 0.59 13.73
CA ILE A 52 -6.38 -0.39 14.50
C ILE A 52 -6.42 -0.02 16.00
N ALA A 53 -6.23 1.25 16.35
CA ALA A 53 -6.32 1.71 17.73
C ALA A 53 -7.72 1.46 18.32
N ALA A 54 -8.79 1.77 17.58
CA ALA A 54 -10.16 1.52 18.01
C ALA A 54 -10.44 0.04 18.25
N LEU A 55 -9.94 -0.85 17.37
CA LEU A 55 -10.03 -2.30 17.54
C LEU A 55 -9.33 -2.77 18.81
N CYS A 56 -8.11 -2.30 19.07
CA CYS A 56 -7.38 -2.64 20.30
C CYS A 56 -8.14 -2.21 21.57
N VAL A 57 -8.76 -1.02 21.56
CA VAL A 57 -9.56 -0.54 22.69
C VAL A 57 -10.81 -1.42 22.89
N ALA A 58 -11.48 -1.79 21.80
CA ALA A 58 -12.65 -2.66 21.86
C ALA A 58 -12.33 -4.03 22.46
N GLU A 59 -11.18 -4.62 22.12
CA GLU A 59 -10.75 -5.92 22.66
C GLU A 59 -10.38 -5.87 24.15
N ILE A 60 -9.93 -4.72 24.67
CA ILE A 60 -9.69 -4.56 26.11
C ILE A 60 -11.02 -4.50 26.88
N ALA A 61 -12.08 -4.01 26.24
CA ALA A 61 -13.40 -3.83 26.85
C ALA A 61 -14.30 -5.08 26.74
N ALA A 62 -13.88 -6.10 25.98
CA ALA A 62 -14.57 -7.37 25.81
C ALA A 62 -14.24 -8.37 26.93
#